data_AF-A0A7X7TND5-F1
#
_entry.id   AF-A0A7X7TND5-F1
#
_cell.length_a   1.000
_cell.length_b   1.000
_cell.length_c   1.000
_cell.angle_alpha   90.00
_cell.angle_beta   90.00
_cell.angle_gamma   90.00
#
_symmetry.space_group_name_H-M   'P 1'
#
loop_
_entity.id
_entity.type
_entity.pdbx_description
1 polymer ?
#
loop_
_entity_poly.entity_id
_entity_poly.type
_entity_poly.pdbx_seq_one_letter_code
_entity_poly.pdbx_strand_id
1 'polypeptide(L)'
;AGIIGFEPFELDISDFIKQGENAIEIQVIGSLKNLLGPHFNHPDPGLASPWHWRNVEHDIPGNEYQMMDYGLFEDFKLISYDKQ
;
A
#
# COMPACT_ATOMS: atom_id res chain seq x y z
N ALA A 1 -7.33 -14.24 -10.39
CA ALA A 1 -6.92 -13.53 -9.17
C ALA A 1 -5.40 -13.62 -9.02
N GLY A 2 -4.76 -12.59 -8.44
CA GLY A 2 -3.31 -12.38 -8.50
C GLY A 2 -2.87 -11.23 -7.59
N ILE A 3 -1.63 -10.77 -7.73
CA ILE A 3 -1.04 -9.70 -6.90
C ILE A 3 -0.70 -8.51 -7.80
N ILE A 4 -1.12 -7.31 -7.38
CA ILE A 4 -0.72 -6.04 -7.97
C ILE A 4 0.35 -5.43 -7.07
N GLY A 5 1.60 -5.36 -7.54
CA GLY A 5 2.71 -4.83 -6.75
C GLY A 5 3.10 -3.38 -7.08
N PHE A 6 2.82 -2.95 -8.31
CA PHE A 6 3.29 -1.69 -8.88
C PHE A 6 2.39 -1.26 -10.03
N GLU A 7 2.59 -0.04 -10.52
CA GLU A 7 1.84 0.51 -11.64
C GLU A 7 2.05 -0.27 -12.96
N PRO A 8 1.02 -0.33 -13.83
CA PRO A 8 -0.34 0.15 -13.60
C PRO A 8 -1.05 -0.73 -12.57
N PHE A 9 -1.81 -0.14 -11.63
CA PHE A 9 -2.48 -0.87 -10.54
C PHE A 9 -3.70 -1.65 -11.05
N GLU A 10 -3.48 -2.55 -12.00
CA GLU A 10 -4.47 -3.27 -12.77
C GLU A 10 -4.16 -4.77 -12.76
N LEU A 11 -5.21 -5.59 -12.83
CA LEU A 11 -5.08 -7.03 -12.91
C LEU A 11 -6.18 -7.56 -13.84
N ASP A 12 -5.78 -8.31 -14.88
CA ASP A 12 -6.74 -9.03 -15.70
C ASP A 12 -7.35 -10.19 -14.90
N ILE A 13 -8.67 -10.13 -14.75
CA ILE A 13 -9.47 -11.16 -14.08
C ILE A 13 -10.53 -11.78 -14.99
N SER A 14 -10.43 -11.57 -16.32
CA SER A 14 -11.44 -11.97 -17.30
C SER A 14 -11.85 -13.44 -17.16
N ASP A 15 -10.88 -14.33 -16.94
CA ASP A 15 -11.12 -15.78 -16.80
C ASP A 15 -11.86 -16.16 -15.50
N PHE A 16 -11.97 -15.24 -14.53
CA PHE A 16 -12.61 -15.46 -13.23
C PHE A 16 -14.02 -14.88 -13.14
N ILE A 17 -14.44 -14.09 -14.13
CA ILE A 17 -15.78 -13.48 -14.16
C ILE A 17 -16.79 -14.45 -14.75
N LYS A 18 -17.93 -14.60 -14.06
CA LYS A 18 -19.09 -15.36 -14.55
C LYS A 18 -20.30 -14.45 -14.79
N GLN A 19 -21.26 -14.94 -15.57
CA GLN A 19 -22.53 -14.24 -15.74
C GLN A 19 -23.31 -14.18 -14.42
N GLY A 20 -23.89 -13.02 -14.12
CA GLY A 20 -24.67 -12.78 -12.91
C GLY A 20 -23.82 -12.19 -11.78
N GLU A 21 -24.06 -12.65 -10.56
CA GLU A 21 -23.41 -12.11 -9.37
C GLU A 21 -21.99 -12.65 -9.20
N ASN A 22 -21.06 -11.73 -8.97
CA ASN A 22 -19.66 -12.02 -8.68
C ASN A 22 -19.31 -11.37 -7.34
N ALA A 23 -18.62 -12.11 -6.48
CA ALA A 23 -18.01 -11.55 -5.27
C ALA A 23 -16.55 -11.22 -5.59
N ILE A 24 -16.15 -9.98 -5.37
CA ILE A 24 -14.77 -9.51 -5.55
C ILE A 24 -14.24 -9.12 -4.18
N GLU A 25 -13.11 -9.71 -3.80
CA GLU A 25 -12.40 -9.40 -2.57
C GLU A 25 -11.04 -8.80 -2.90
N ILE A 26 -10.69 -7.69 -2.23
CA ILE A 26 -9.41 -7.02 -2.39
C ILE A 26 -8.77 -6.91 -1.01
N GLN A 27 -7.57 -7.48 -0.89
CA GLN A 27 -6.75 -7.35 0.30
C GLN A 27 -5.61 -6.35 0.03
N VAL A 28 -5.65 -5.21 0.72
CA VAL A 28 -4.58 -4.20 0.64
C VAL A 28 -3.64 -4.37 1.82
N ILE A 29 -2.35 -4.52 1.53
CA ILE A 29 -1.30 -4.75 2.52
C ILE A 29 -0.26 -3.64 2.39
N GLY A 30 -0.11 -2.85 3.45
CA GLY A 30 0.97 -1.88 3.59
C GLY A 30 2.24 -2.48 4.21
N SER A 31 3.27 -1.67 4.39
CA SER A 31 4.46 -2.08 5.14
C SER A 31 4.28 -1.87 6.65
N LEU A 32 5.24 -2.37 7.43
CA LEU A 32 5.29 -2.12 8.88
C LEU A 32 5.80 -0.72 9.25
N LYS A 33 6.09 0.17 8.29
CA LYS A 33 6.67 1.50 8.53
C LYS A 33 5.87 2.35 9.53
N ASN A 34 4.54 2.35 9.43
CA ASN A 34 3.71 3.15 10.34
C ASN A 34 3.58 2.52 11.73
N LEU A 35 3.81 1.20 11.85
CA LEU A 35 3.73 0.49 13.12
C LEU A 35 5.07 0.46 13.86
N LEU A 36 6.18 0.26 13.14
CA LEU A 36 7.51 0.01 13.70
C LEU A 36 8.52 1.14 13.43
N GLY A 37 8.18 2.09 12.56
CA GLY A 37 9.09 3.17 12.18
C GLY A 37 10.16 2.76 11.17
N PRO A 38 11.23 3.57 11.03
CA PRO A 38 11.56 4.77 11.81
C PRO A 38 10.57 5.92 11.58
N HIS A 39 10.25 6.72 12.60
CA HIS A 39 9.31 7.87 12.49
C HIS A 39 9.99 9.25 12.49
N PHE A 40 11.27 9.28 12.83
CA PHE A 40 12.06 10.49 13.06
C PHE A 40 13.03 10.72 11.90
N ASN A 41 13.61 11.92 11.82
CA ASN A 41 14.72 12.26 10.92
C ASN A 41 14.47 12.07 9.41
N HIS A 42 13.25 11.75 9.00
CA HIS A 42 12.81 11.61 7.61
C HIS A 42 13.75 10.79 6.70
N PRO A 43 14.12 9.54 7.05
CA PRO A 43 14.91 8.68 6.17
C PRO A 43 14.14 8.32 4.90
N ASP A 44 14.89 7.97 3.85
CA ASP A 44 14.33 7.46 2.61
C ASP A 44 13.57 6.14 2.84
N PRO A 45 12.46 5.91 2.12
CA PRO A 45 11.69 4.68 2.22
C PRO A 45 12.47 3.47 1.67
N GLY A 46 12.09 2.27 2.11
CA GLY A 46 12.62 0.99 1.59
C GLY A 46 13.65 0.30 2.50
N LEU A 47 14.23 1.00 3.47
CA LEU A 47 15.12 0.40 4.47
C LEU A 47 14.83 0.94 5.88
N ALA A 48 14.74 0.04 6.86
CA ALA A 48 14.69 0.38 8.27
C ALA A 48 15.88 -0.28 8.99
N SER A 49 16.97 0.47 9.19
CA SER A 49 18.18 -0.02 9.86
C SER A 49 18.38 0.68 11.22
N PRO A 50 19.12 0.08 12.17
CA PRO A 50 19.39 0.70 13.47
C PRO A 50 19.94 2.13 13.40
N TRP A 51 20.63 2.49 12.31
CA TRP A 51 21.14 3.84 12.10
C TRP A 51 20.05 4.92 12.03
N HIS A 52 18.82 4.57 11.64
CA HIS A 52 17.70 5.52 11.55
C HIS A 52 17.18 5.99 12.92
N TRP A 53 17.59 5.33 14.01
CA TRP A 53 17.31 5.76 15.39
C TRP A 53 18.48 6.51 16.03
N ARG A 54 19.60 6.67 15.31
CA ARG A 54 20.75 7.41 15.82
C ARG A 54 20.41 8.89 15.94
N ASN A 55 20.86 9.51 17.02
CA ASN A 55 20.66 10.95 17.33
C ASN A 55 19.18 11.36 17.43
N VAL A 56 18.28 10.43 17.78
CA VAL A 56 16.94 10.80 18.26
C VAL A 56 17.09 11.21 19.73
N GLU A 57 17.17 12.51 19.97
CA GLU A 57 17.50 13.06 21.31
C GLU A 57 16.27 13.22 22.20
N HIS A 58 15.09 13.45 21.60
CA HIS A 58 13.84 13.75 22.29
C HIS A 58 12.67 13.10 21.55
N ASP A 59 11.60 12.80 22.30
CA ASP A 59 10.32 12.43 21.69
C ASP A 59 9.74 13.60 20.91
N ILE A 60 9.08 13.30 19.80
CA ILE A 60 8.30 14.27 19.02
C ILE A 60 6.81 13.91 19.14
N PRO A 61 5.90 14.89 19.03
CA PRO A 61 4.47 14.58 19.04
C PRO A 61 4.09 13.73 17.82
N GLY A 62 3.09 12.86 17.97
CA GLY A 62 2.75 11.86 16.94
C GLY A 62 2.32 12.44 15.59
N ASN A 63 1.85 13.69 15.55
CA ASN A 63 1.52 14.41 14.32
C ASN A 63 2.77 14.86 13.53
N GLU A 64 3.96 14.79 14.13
CA GLU A 64 5.25 15.04 13.47
C GLU A 64 5.93 13.73 13.00
N TYR A 65 5.32 12.57 13.23
CA TYR A 65 5.87 11.30 12.78
C TYR A 65 5.86 11.24 11.25
N GLN A 66 6.99 10.83 10.67
CA GLN A 66 7.05 10.47 9.26
C GLN A 66 6.26 9.17 9.04
N MET A 67 5.02 9.32 8.58
CA MET A 67 4.15 8.22 8.17
C MET A 67 4.16 8.05 6.64
N MET A 68 3.71 6.90 6.18
CA MET A 68 3.44 6.62 4.77
C MET A 68 1.96 6.32 4.56
N ASP A 69 1.46 6.73 3.41
CA ASP A 69 0.09 6.43 2.99
C ASP A 69 -0.04 4.95 2.62
N TYR A 70 -0.91 4.23 3.32
CA TYR A 70 -1.25 2.84 3.04
C TYR A 70 -2.76 2.66 3.03
N GLY A 71 -3.28 2.03 1.99
CA GLY A 71 -4.69 1.70 1.88
C GLY A 71 -5.21 1.84 0.46
N LEU A 72 -6.51 1.62 0.33
CA LEU A 72 -7.26 1.87 -0.88
C LEU A 72 -7.87 3.27 -0.79
N PHE A 73 -7.20 4.28 -1.38
CA PHE A 73 -7.64 5.67 -1.30
C PHE A 73 -8.78 6.01 -2.26
N GLU A 74 -8.89 5.26 -3.35
CA GLU A 74 -9.99 5.32 -4.30
C GLU A 74 -10.58 3.92 -4.47
N ASP A 75 -11.88 3.84 -4.66
CA ASP A 75 -12.54 2.54 -4.87
C ASP A 75 -12.04 1.87 -6.17
N PHE A 76 -12.05 0.54 -6.18
CA PHE A 76 -11.64 -0.21 -7.35
C PHE A 76 -12.69 -0.12 -8.46
N LYS A 77 -12.26 -0.24 -9.70
CA LYS A 77 -13.14 -0.22 -10.86
C LYS A 77 -13.02 -1.52 -11.62
N LEU A 78 -14.15 -2.09 -11.98
CA LEU A 78 -14.21 -3.19 -12.93
C LEU A 78 -14.42 -2.59 -14.33
N ILE A 79 -13.47 -2.85 -15.23
CA ILE A 79 -13.49 -2.33 -16.60
C ILE A 79 -13.61 -3.51 -17.56
N SER A 80 -14.54 -3.41 -18.51
CA SER A 80 -14.66 -4.35 -19.62
C SER A 80 -14.12 -3.70 -20.90
N TYR A 81 -13.29 -4.43 -21.62
CA TYR A 81 -12.85 -4.04 -22.96
C TYR A 81 -13.60 -4.88 -24.00
N ASP A 82 -14.07 -4.24 -25.07
CA ASP A 82 -14.52 -4.97 -26.25
C ASP A 82 -13.31 -5.66 -26.87
N LYS A 83 -13.38 -6.99 -27.02
CA LYS A 83 -12.38 -7.71 -27.82
C LYS A 83 -12.54 -7.24 -29.27
N GLN A 84 -11.50 -6.60 -29.80
CA GLN A 84 -11.38 -6.33 -31.25
C GLN A 84 -11.38 -7.64 -32.04
#